data_AF-U9SXM7-F1
#
_entry.id   AF-U9SXM7-F1
#
_cell.length_a   1.000
_cell.length_b   1.000
_cell.length_c   1.000
_cell.angle_alpha   90.00
_cell.angle_beta   90.00
_cell.angle_gamma   90.00
#
_symmetry.space_group_name_H-M   'P 1'
#
loop_
_entity.id
_entity.type
_entity.pdbx_description
1 polymer ?
#
loop_
_entity_poly.entity_id
_entity_poly.type
_entity_poly.pdbx_seq_one_letter_code
_entity_poly.pdbx_strand_id
1 'polypeptide(L)'
;MPIAISIHDLHEIIIHRLEAKYDLPLPCNINIPSIEWIRFQFWPTNPTSTRAMHYTGQFNIKYQIQARQLRKNHPDAHYCACLFHYLREFAILYHNYICFIAADDKHKVPIREGVATSTGVHNKKSLVSTNTTLAASA
;
A
#
# COMPACT_ATOMS: atom_id res chain seq x y z
N MET A 1 -16.32 37.71 19.11
CA MET A 1 -17.10 36.45 19.15
C MET A 1 -16.58 35.53 18.07
N PRO A 2 -16.51 34.19 18.26
CA PRO A 2 -16.06 33.29 17.21
C PRO A 2 -16.98 33.46 15.98
N ILE A 3 -16.36 33.51 14.80
CA ILE A 3 -17.08 33.82 13.54
C ILE A 3 -17.99 32.67 13.09
N ALA A 4 -17.71 31.46 13.56
CA ALA A 4 -18.51 30.25 13.37
C ALA A 4 -18.27 29.30 14.56
N ILE A 5 -19.27 28.52 14.94
CA ILE A 5 -19.26 27.58 16.08
C ILE A 5 -18.85 26.18 15.64
N SER A 6 -19.05 25.82 14.38
CA SER A 6 -18.67 24.53 13.80
C SER A 6 -18.25 24.65 12.34
N ILE A 7 -17.67 23.59 11.77
CA ILE A 7 -17.34 23.55 10.33
C ILE A 7 -18.60 23.67 9.47
N HIS A 8 -19.72 23.10 9.93
CA HIS A 8 -20.98 23.19 9.22
C HIS A 8 -21.53 24.63 9.26
N ASP A 9 -21.49 25.26 10.43
CA ASP A 9 -21.87 26.67 10.60
C ASP A 9 -21.01 27.60 9.72
N LEU A 10 -19.70 27.33 9.63
CA LEU A 10 -18.80 28.04 8.73
C LEU A 10 -19.18 27.86 7.25
N HIS A 11 -19.57 26.65 6.85
CA HIS A 11 -20.01 26.36 5.49
C HIS A 11 -21.28 27.14 5.12
N GLU A 12 -22.28 27.17 6.01
CA GLU A 12 -23.51 27.93 5.79
C GLU A 12 -23.25 29.44 5.72
N ILE A 13 -22.36 29.96 6.57
CA ILE A 13 -21.95 31.37 6.52
C ILE A 13 -21.26 31.70 5.19
N ILE A 14 -20.44 30.79 4.64
CA ILE A 14 -19.81 30.97 3.33
C ILE A 14 -20.89 31.02 2.23
N ILE A 15 -21.87 30.12 2.24
CA ILE A 15 -22.97 30.10 1.28
C ILE A 15 -23.73 31.43 1.31
N HIS A 16 -24.20 31.85 2.49
CA HIS A 16 -24.95 33.10 2.63
C HIS A 16 -24.17 34.33 2.17
N ARG A 17 -22.85 34.36 2.40
CA ARG A 17 -21.99 35.45 1.91
C ARG A 17 -21.84 35.45 0.39
N LEU A 18 -21.82 34.27 -0.24
CA LEU A 18 -21.77 34.16 -1.69
C LEU A 18 -23.11 34.57 -2.32
N GLU A 19 -24.23 34.14 -1.75
CA GLU A 19 -25.57 34.54 -2.16
C GLU A 19 -25.77 36.06 -2.09
N ALA A 20 -25.35 36.68 -0.98
CA ALA A 20 -25.44 38.13 -0.80
C ALA A 20 -24.57 38.93 -1.78
N LYS A 21 -23.54 38.32 -2.38
CA LYS A 21 -22.59 39.00 -3.26
C LYS A 21 -22.92 38.85 -4.75
N TYR A 22 -23.53 37.72 -5.13
CA TYR A 22 -23.70 37.35 -6.54
C TYR A 22 -25.16 37.19 -6.98
N ASP A 23 -26.12 37.45 -6.08
CA ASP A 23 -27.56 37.24 -6.26
C ASP A 23 -27.92 35.77 -6.59
N LEU A 24 -29.19 35.39 -6.38
CA LEU A 24 -29.66 34.04 -6.73
C LEU A 24 -30.22 33.99 -8.17
N PRO A 25 -29.95 32.92 -8.93
CA PRO A 25 -29.09 31.78 -8.63
C PRO A 25 -27.60 32.10 -8.81
N LEU A 26 -26.74 31.43 -8.03
CA LEU A 26 -25.28 31.63 -8.16
C LEU A 26 -24.82 31.35 -9.60
N PRO A 27 -23.96 32.20 -10.17
CA PRO A 27 -23.42 31.98 -11.50
C PRO A 27 -22.60 30.69 -11.55
N CYS A 28 -22.72 29.92 -12.63
CA CYS A 28 -22.14 28.58 -12.78
C CYS A 28 -20.60 28.50 -12.66
N ASN A 29 -19.92 29.66 -12.66
CA ASN A 29 -18.47 29.77 -12.51
C ASN A 29 -18.02 29.79 -11.04
N ILE A 30 -18.96 29.87 -10.08
CA ILE A 30 -18.65 29.94 -8.65
C ILE A 30 -18.98 28.60 -8.02
N ASN A 31 -17.94 27.86 -7.62
CA ASN A 31 -18.09 26.58 -6.93
C ASN A 31 -18.15 26.80 -5.42
N ILE A 32 -19.17 26.23 -4.78
CA ILE A 32 -19.26 26.18 -3.32
C ILE A 32 -18.27 25.12 -2.82
N PRO A 33 -17.39 25.44 -1.85
CA PRO A 33 -16.43 24.48 -1.32
C PRO A 33 -17.15 23.36 -0.55
N SER A 34 -16.71 22.11 -0.72
CA SER A 34 -17.28 21.01 0.05
C SER A 34 -16.88 21.10 1.53
N ILE A 35 -17.71 20.53 2.41
CA ILE A 35 -17.43 20.44 3.85
C ILE A 35 -16.08 19.74 4.11
N GLU A 36 -15.72 18.74 3.31
CA GLU A 36 -14.45 18.02 3.41
C GLU A 36 -13.26 18.90 3.04
N TRP A 37 -13.39 19.73 2.01
CA TRP A 37 -12.37 20.69 1.64
C TRP A 37 -12.14 21.70 2.77
N ILE A 38 -13.20 22.19 3.41
CA ILE A 38 -13.09 23.08 4.58
C ILE A 38 -12.39 22.36 5.73
N ARG A 39 -12.69 21.08 5.99
CA ARG A 39 -11.99 20.28 7.02
C ARG A 39 -10.49 20.21 6.76
N PHE A 40 -10.08 20.01 5.51
CA PHE A 40 -8.65 19.94 5.15
C PHE A 40 -7.91 21.25 5.42
N GLN A 41 -8.57 22.40 5.34
CA GLN A 41 -7.95 23.69 5.62
C GLN A 41 -7.57 23.87 7.10
N PHE A 42 -8.22 23.14 8.00
CA PHE A 42 -7.89 23.10 9.43
C PHE A 42 -6.94 21.96 9.81
N TRP A 43 -6.45 21.19 8.82
CA TRP A 43 -5.46 20.17 9.11
C TRP A 43 -4.19 20.83 9.63
N PRO A 44 -3.67 20.45 10.79
CA PRO A 44 -2.47 21.06 11.33
C PRO A 44 -1.31 20.83 10.36
N THR A 45 -0.61 21.92 9.99
CA THR A 45 0.61 21.82 9.21
C THR A 45 1.59 20.92 9.95
N ASN A 46 2.15 19.92 9.26
CA ASN A 46 3.08 18.99 9.88
C ASN A 46 4.27 19.75 10.49
N PRO A 47 4.41 19.81 11.83
CA PRO A 47 5.44 20.61 12.50
C PRO A 47 6.85 20.07 12.23
N THR A 48 6.96 18.82 11.76
CA THR A 48 8.21 18.19 11.39
C THR A 48 8.67 18.54 9.97
N SER A 49 7.80 19.11 9.14
CA SER A 49 8.14 19.44 7.74
C SER A 49 9.26 20.49 7.66
N THR A 50 9.16 21.57 8.45
CA THR A 50 10.20 22.60 8.51
C THR A 50 11.50 22.06 9.08
N ARG A 51 11.43 21.24 10.15
CA ARG A 51 12.62 20.59 10.74
C ARG A 51 13.29 19.61 9.79
N ALA A 52 12.51 18.86 9.00
CA ALA A 52 13.01 17.91 8.02
C ALA A 52 13.76 18.61 6.88
N MET A 53 13.29 19.77 6.42
CA MET A 53 13.99 20.57 5.39
C MET A 53 15.41 21.01 5.83
N HIS A 54 15.61 21.22 7.13
CA HIS A 54 16.90 21.64 7.70
C HIS A 54 17.74 20.46 8.20
N TYR A 55 17.32 19.22 7.98
CA TYR A 55 18.11 18.06 8.37
C TYR A 55 19.28 17.85 7.40
N THR A 56 20.49 18.17 7.84
CA THR A 56 21.74 18.01 7.08
C THR A 56 22.53 16.75 7.46
N GLY A 57 21.98 15.91 8.35
CA GLY A 57 22.62 14.68 8.80
C GLY A 57 22.55 13.55 7.78
N GLN A 58 23.39 12.54 7.96
CA GLN A 58 23.25 11.28 7.24
C GLN A 58 22.11 10.48 7.84
N PHE A 59 21.13 10.11 7.01
CA PHE A 59 20.13 9.14 7.42
C PHE A 59 20.80 7.77 7.54
N ASN A 60 20.74 7.18 8.73
CA ASN A 60 21.14 5.80 8.95
C ASN A 60 20.06 4.86 8.39
N ILE A 61 20.02 4.78 7.06
CA ILE A 61 19.12 3.94 6.28
C ILE A 61 19.92 2.97 5.41
N LYS A 62 19.40 1.76 5.27
CA LYS A 62 19.95 0.71 4.41
C LYS A 62 18.85 0.17 3.51
N TYR A 63 19.21 -0.23 2.30
CA TYR A 63 18.32 -1.04 1.49
C TYR A 63 18.29 -2.45 2.06
N GLN A 64 17.11 -2.89 2.45
CA GLN A 64 16.89 -4.29 2.81
C GLN A 64 15.88 -4.90 1.84
N ILE A 65 16.09 -6.18 1.55
CA ILE A 65 15.19 -7.01 0.76
C ILE A 65 14.56 -7.99 1.76
N GLN A 66 13.23 -7.96 1.88
CA GLN A 66 12.53 -8.93 2.69
C GLN A 66 12.44 -10.25 1.92
N ALA A 67 13.36 -11.17 2.20
CA ALA A 67 13.28 -12.53 1.70
C ALA A 67 12.44 -13.37 2.68
N ARG A 68 11.19 -13.69 2.32
CA ARG A 68 10.42 -14.72 3.05
C ARG A 68 10.79 -16.08 2.48
N GLN A 69 11.74 -16.77 3.10
CA GLN A 69 11.77 -18.24 3.03
C GLN A 69 10.77 -18.74 4.07
N LEU A 70 9.64 -19.31 3.64
CA LEU A 70 8.56 -19.72 4.54
C LEU A 70 9.06 -20.70 5.60
N ARG A 71 10.03 -21.57 5.27
CA ARG A 71 10.95 -22.24 6.20
C ARG A 71 12.24 -22.56 5.45
N LYS A 72 13.41 -22.13 5.96
CA LYS A 72 14.70 -22.53 5.36
C LYS A 72 14.95 -24.04 5.52
N ASN A 73 14.47 -24.61 6.63
CA ASN A 73 14.61 -26.01 6.99
C ASN A 73 13.25 -26.56 7.49
N HIS A 74 12.80 -27.69 6.94
CA HIS A 74 11.70 -28.49 7.47
C HIS A 74 12.17 -29.94 7.56
N PRO A 75 11.91 -30.68 8.66
CA PRO A 75 12.33 -32.09 8.78
C PRO A 75 11.85 -32.93 7.58
N ASP A 76 10.64 -32.67 7.10
CA ASP A 76 10.01 -33.42 6.00
C ASP A 76 10.31 -32.86 4.60
N ALA A 77 11.20 -31.87 4.46
CA ALA A 77 11.53 -31.30 3.15
C ALA A 77 12.07 -32.36 2.17
N HIS A 78 12.69 -33.41 2.70
CA HIS A 78 13.23 -34.52 1.91
C HIS A 78 12.13 -35.32 1.19
N TYR A 79 10.93 -35.47 1.78
CA TYR A 79 9.80 -36.13 1.12
C TYR A 79 9.30 -35.33 -0.08
N CYS A 80 9.17 -34.00 0.07
CA CYS A 80 8.77 -33.13 -1.03
C CYS A 80 9.80 -33.15 -2.18
N ALA A 81 11.09 -33.16 -1.86
CA ALA A 81 12.16 -33.29 -2.85
C ALA A 81 12.12 -34.64 -3.58
N CYS A 82 11.86 -35.73 -2.86
CA CYS A 82 11.73 -37.07 -3.42
C CYS A 82 10.52 -37.19 -4.35
N LEU A 83 9.37 -36.66 -3.95
CA LEU A 83 8.17 -36.62 -4.79
C LEU A 83 8.40 -35.83 -6.08
N PHE A 84 9.04 -34.66 -5.98
CA PHE A 84 9.40 -33.85 -7.15
C PHE A 84 10.36 -34.59 -8.09
N HIS A 85 11.30 -35.34 -7.53
CA HIS A 85 12.22 -36.18 -8.30
C HIS A 85 11.47 -37.23 -9.11
N TYR A 86 10.55 -37.98 -8.49
CA TYR A 86 9.74 -38.98 -9.19
C TYR A 86 8.86 -38.37 -10.28
N LEU A 87 8.21 -37.23 -10.00
CA LEU A 87 7.41 -36.54 -11.02
C LEU A 87 8.25 -36.08 -12.20
N ARG A 88 9.47 -35.60 -11.95
CA ARG A 88 10.42 -35.23 -13.01
C ARG A 88 10.85 -36.43 -13.84
N GLU A 89 11.21 -37.54 -13.20
CA GLU A 89 11.62 -38.76 -13.92
C GLU A 89 10.47 -39.34 -14.75
N PHE A 90 9.25 -39.35 -14.19
CA PHE A 90 8.05 -39.72 -14.92
C PHE A 90 7.85 -38.84 -16.15
N ALA A 91 8.00 -37.52 -16.01
CA ALA A 91 7.89 -36.60 -17.14
C ALA A 91 8.96 -36.83 -18.22
N ILE A 92 10.17 -37.22 -17.84
CA ILE A 92 11.25 -37.56 -18.79
C ILE A 92 10.91 -38.85 -19.56
N LEU A 93 10.43 -39.88 -18.85
CA LEU A 93 10.03 -41.15 -19.47
C LEU A 93 8.89 -40.96 -20.48
N TYR A 94 7.93 -40.08 -20.18
CA TYR A 94 6.76 -39.84 -21.00
C TYR A 94 6.77 -38.47 -21.70
N HIS A 95 7.96 -37.92 -21.99
CA HIS A 95 8.14 -36.56 -22.52
C HIS A 95 7.39 -36.30 -23.85
N ASN A 96 7.13 -37.34 -24.64
CA ASN A 96 6.36 -37.24 -25.88
C ASN A 96 4.87 -36.96 -25.66
N TYR A 97 4.35 -37.25 -24.46
CA TYR A 97 2.93 -37.16 -24.13
C TYR A 97 2.63 -36.15 -23.03
N ILE A 98 3.64 -35.72 -22.26
CA ILE A 98 3.45 -34.94 -21.03
C ILE A 98 4.42 -33.77 -21.02
N CYS A 99 3.93 -32.61 -20.58
CA CYS A 99 4.74 -31.45 -20.25
C CYS A 99 4.73 -31.24 -18.73
N PHE A 100 5.91 -31.25 -18.10
CA PHE A 100 6.05 -30.99 -16.67
C PHE A 100 6.36 -29.53 -16.42
N ILE A 101 5.44 -28.83 -15.75
CA ILE A 101 5.56 -27.42 -15.39
C ILE A 101 5.64 -27.32 -13.88
N ALA A 102 6.81 -26.92 -13.38
CA ALA A 102 7.03 -26.60 -11.98
C ALA A 102 7.08 -25.07 -11.83
N ALA A 103 5.96 -24.46 -11.47
CA ALA A 103 5.91 -23.05 -11.13
C ALA A 103 6.24 -22.90 -9.63
N ASP A 104 7.28 -22.14 -9.32
CA ASP A 104 7.47 -21.58 -7.98
C ASP A 104 6.25 -20.71 -7.65
N ASP A 105 5.62 -20.91 -6.48
CA ASP A 105 4.43 -20.16 -6.12
C ASP A 105 4.78 -18.72 -5.77
N LYS A 106 4.86 -17.92 -6.83
CA LYS A 106 4.55 -16.49 -6.84
C LYS A 106 3.21 -16.24 -7.52
N HIS A 107 2.38 -17.27 -7.67
CA HIS A 107 1.15 -17.20 -8.43
C HIS A 107 0.04 -16.66 -7.53
N LYS A 108 -0.69 -15.66 -8.02
CA LYS A 108 -1.86 -15.13 -7.32
C LYS A 108 -2.98 -16.16 -7.47
N VAL A 109 -3.16 -17.05 -6.49
CA VAL A 109 -4.33 -17.93 -6.49
C VAL A 109 -5.56 -17.07 -6.16
N PRO A 110 -6.52 -16.89 -7.08
CA PRO A 110 -7.71 -16.12 -6.78
C PRO A 110 -8.62 -16.96 -5.88
N ILE A 111 -8.60 -16.69 -4.58
CA ILE A 111 -9.56 -17.29 -3.64
C ILE A 111 -10.81 -16.42 -3.64
N ARG A 112 -11.79 -16.81 -4.48
CA ARG A 112 -13.15 -16.26 -4.63
C ARG A 112 -13.27 -14.81 -5.13
N GLU A 113 -14.27 -14.57 -5.98
CA GLU A 113 -14.71 -13.28 -6.54
C GLU A 113 -13.60 -12.29 -6.96
N GLY A 114 -12.77 -12.72 -7.92
CA GLY A 114 -12.16 -11.82 -8.90
C GLY A 114 -11.08 -10.85 -8.42
N VAL A 115 -10.81 -10.71 -7.13
CA VAL A 115 -9.69 -9.92 -6.63
C VAL A 115 -8.49 -10.82 -6.48
N ALA A 116 -7.56 -10.74 -7.45
CA ALA A 116 -6.28 -11.42 -7.37
C ALA A 116 -5.44 -10.79 -6.23
N THR A 117 -5.61 -11.29 -5.01
CA THR A 117 -4.75 -10.95 -3.88
C THR A 117 -3.39 -11.58 -4.14
N SER A 118 -2.46 -10.75 -4.63
CA SER A 118 -1.05 -11.09 -4.60
C SER A 118 -0.67 -11.31 -3.15
N THR A 119 -0.03 -12.43 -2.82
CA THR A 119 0.89 -12.43 -1.68
C THR A 119 1.87 -11.31 -1.98
N GLY A 120 1.76 -10.19 -1.27
CA GLY A 120 2.38 -8.90 -1.61
C GLY A 120 3.89 -8.90 -1.40
N VAL A 121 4.60 -9.81 -2.06
CA VAL A 121 6.03 -10.02 -1.92
C VAL A 121 6.71 -9.62 -3.22
N HIS A 122 6.84 -8.31 -3.38
CA HIS A 122 7.83 -7.79 -4.32
C HIS A 122 9.20 -7.94 -3.66
N ASN A 123 10.18 -8.47 -4.40
CA ASN A 123 11.62 -8.31 -4.08
C ASN A 123 12.03 -6.84 -4.30
N LYS A 124 11.23 -5.90 -3.79
CA LYS A 124 11.46 -4.47 -3.90
C LYS A 124 12.36 -4.12 -2.74
N LYS A 125 13.53 -3.56 -3.06
CA LYS A 125 14.42 -2.98 -2.07
C LYS A 125 13.64 -1.92 -1.30
N SER A 126 13.42 -2.12 -0.02
CA SER A 126 12.79 -1.12 0.86
C SER A 126 13.87 -0.36 1.61
N LEU A 127 13.69 0.95 1.74
CA LEU A 127 14.51 1.79 2.61
C LEU A 127 14.07 1.56 4.06
N VAL A 128 15.00 1.08 4.88
CA VAL A 128 14.75 0.68 6.28
C VAL A 128 15.84 1.29 7.16
N SER A 129 15.53 1.65 8.40
CA SER A 129 16.55 2.16 9.33
C SER A 129 17.62 1.11 9.59
N THR A 130 18.87 1.53 9.86
CA THR A 130 19.97 0.60 10.17
C THR A 130 19.68 -0.32 11.34
N ASN A 131 18.89 0.15 12.31
CA ASN A 131 18.60 -0.53 13.57
C ASN A 131 17.38 -1.47 13.49
N THR A 132 16.64 -1.44 12.39
CA THR A 132 15.47 -2.30 12.20
C THR A 132 15.85 -3.62 11.55
N THR A 133 15.43 -4.71 12.18
CA THR A 133 15.44 -6.06 11.62
C THR A 133 14.11 -6.28 10.90
N LEU A 134 14.15 -6.54 9.59
CA LEU A 134 12.96 -6.98 8.85
C LEU A 134 12.61 -8.40 9.30
N ALA A 135 11.77 -8.52 10.33
CA ALA A 135 11.10 -9.76 10.63
C ALA A 135 9.98 -9.96 9.61
N ALA A 136 9.87 -11.16 9.05
CA ALA A 136 8.64 -11.56 8.37
C ALA A 136 7.54 -11.64 9.43
N SER A 137 6.50 -10.81 9.32
CA SER A 137 5.27 -11.03 10.09
C SER A 137 4.75 -12.42 9.71
N ALA A 138 4.71 -13.32 10.70
CA ALA A 138 4.15 -14.66 10.58
C ALA A 138 2.71 -14.62 10.06
#